data_AF-A0A970PZW4-F1
#
_entry.id   AF-A0A970PZW4-F1
#
_cell.length_a   1.000
_cell.length_b   1.000
_cell.length_c   1.000
_cell.angle_alpha   90.00
_cell.angle_beta   90.00
_cell.angle_gamma   90.00
#
_symmetry.space_group_name_H-M   'P 1'
#
loop_
_entity.id
_entity.type
_entity.pdbx_description
1 polymer ?
#
loop_
_entity_poly.entity_id
_entity_poly.type
_entity_poly.pdbx_seq_one_letter_code
_entity_poly.pdbx_strand_id
1 'polypeptide(L)' 'MKIIDLSTWERSPHYNFFRRMDYPHHNMWINIDISKFLAKIRDKHIPFYYAMIYATTHCMNRAISDRFE' A
#
# COMPACT_ATOMS: atom_id res chain seq x y z
N MET A 1 6.77 -1.92 16.38
CA MET A 1 7.79 -2.56 15.52
C MET A 1 7.76 -4.06 15.82
N LYS A 2 7.49 -4.91 14.82
CA LYS A 2 7.44 -6.38 14.97
C LYS A 2 8.64 -6.97 14.23
N ILE A 3 9.42 -7.81 14.89
CA ILE A 3 10.54 -8.51 14.26
C ILE A 3 9.95 -9.74 13.54
N ILE A 4 10.31 -9.91 12.27
CA ILE A 4 9.88 -11.05 11.47
C ILE A 4 10.93 -12.15 11.58
N ASP A 5 10.51 -13.34 11.95
CA ASP A 5 11.36 -14.52 11.95
C ASP A 5 11.44 -15.13 10.54
N LEU A 6 12.62 -15.05 9.93
CA LEU A 6 12.87 -15.52 8.57
C LEU A 6 12.84 -17.05 8.45
N SER A 7 12.93 -17.80 9.55
CA SER A 7 12.87 -19.26 9.54
C SER A 7 11.44 -19.79 9.39
N THR A 8 10.46 -19.02 9.87
CA THR A 8 9.04 -19.40 9.87
C THR A 8 8.21 -18.63 8.85
N TRP A 9 8.76 -17.56 8.28
CA TRP A 9 8.04 -16.72 7.30
C TRP A 9 8.03 -17.33 5.90
N GLU A 10 6.85 -17.68 5.41
CA GLU A 10 6.61 -18.31 4.09
C GLU A 10 7.28 -17.57 2.92
N ARG A 11 7.38 -16.24 2.99
CA ARG A 11 7.95 -15.40 1.93
C ARG A 11 9.47 -15.20 2.03
N SER A 12 10.14 -15.83 2.99
CA SER A 12 11.60 -15.77 3.17
C SER A 12 12.39 -16.12 1.89
N PRO A 13 12.01 -17.12 1.07
CA PRO A 13 12.72 -17.39 -0.20
C PRO A 13 12.64 -16.23 -1.20
N HIS A 14 11.47 -15.61 -1.36
CA HIS A 14 11.28 -14.47 -2.25
C HIS A 14 12.10 -13.26 -1.79
N TYR A 15 12.10 -12.98 -0.49
CA TYR A 15 12.94 -11.92 0.08
C TYR A 15 14.43 -12.16 -0.20
N ASN A 16 14.93 -13.38 0.03
CA ASN A 16 16.33 -13.72 -0.21
C ASN A 16 16.74 -13.62 -1.69
N PHE A 17 15.82 -13.89 -2.61
CA PHE A 17 16.03 -13.70 -4.03
C PHE A 17 16.14 -12.21 -4.41
N PHE A 18 15.14 -11.39 -4.04
CA PHE A 18 15.09 -9.98 -4.45
C PHE A 18 16.10 -9.09 -3.71
N ARG A 19 16.44 -9.39 -2.44
CA ARG A 19 17.35 -8.53 -1.65
C ARG A 19 18.77 -8.41 -2.21
N ARG A 20 19.15 -9.31 -3.11
CA ARG A 20 20.48 -9.34 -3.74
C ARG A 20 20.54 -8.56 -5.06
N MET A 21 19.41 -8.06 -5.53
CA MET A 21 19.33 -7.27 -6.76
C MET A 21 19.58 -5.79 -6.47
N ASP A 22 20.22 -5.09 -7.40
CA ASP A 22 20.46 -3.65 -7.26
C ASP A 22 19.17 -2.82 -7.38
N TYR A 23 18.19 -3.27 -8.19
CA TYR A 23 16.94 -2.55 -8.45
C TYR A 23 15.69 -3.47 -8.53
N PRO A 24 15.22 -4.07 -7.42
CA PRO A 24 14.05 -4.94 -7.41
C PRO A 24 12.72 -4.16 -7.36
N HIS A 25 12.62 -3.06 -8.10
CA HIS A 25 11.45 -2.19 -8.09
C HIS A 25 10.62 -2.34 -9.37
N HIS A 26 9.31 -2.41 -9.20
CA HIS A 26 8.36 -2.43 -10.31
C HIS A 26 7.35 -1.30 -10.12
N ASN A 27 7.07 -0.59 -11.21
CA ASN A 27 6.05 0.44 -11.25
C ASN A 27 4.90 -0.03 -12.14
N MET A 28 3.68 0.28 -11.73
CA MET A 28 2.48 -0.02 -12.49
C MET A 28 1.55 1.18 -12.48
N TRP A 29 0.87 1.38 -13.60
CA TRP A 29 -0.06 2.49 -13.81
C TRP A 29 -1.43 1.88 -14.04
N ILE A 30 -2.42 2.36 -13.27
CA ILE A 30 -3.79 1.87 -13.36
C ILE A 30 -4.74 3.06 -13.40
N ASN A 31 -5.80 2.91 -14.19
CA ASN A 31 -6.91 3.86 -14.19
C ASN A 31 -7.90 3.46 -13.10
N ILE A 32 -8.14 4.36 -12.16
CA ILE A 32 -9.07 4.14 -11.04
C ILE A 32 -10.27 5.06 -11.26
N ASP A 33 -11.48 4.49 -11.22
CA ASP A 33 -12.70 5.30 -11.21
C ASP A 33 -12.86 5.98 -9.84
N ILE A 34 -12.74 7.31 -9.84
CA ILE A 34 -12.85 8.15 -8.65
C ILE A 34 -14.21 8.87 -8.55
N SER A 35 -15.17 8.60 -9.43
CA SER A 35 -16.43 9.37 -9.53
C SER A 35 -17.20 9.43 -8.20
N LYS A 36 -17.37 8.27 -7.54
CA LYS A 36 -18.03 8.17 -6.23
C LYS A 36 -17.23 8.84 -5.11
N PHE A 37 -15.91 8.74 -5.18
CA PHE A 37 -15.02 9.37 -4.21
C PHE A 37 -15.08 10.89 -4.31
N LEU A 38 -14.99 11.44 -5.52
CA LEU A 38 -15.10 12.86 -5.81
C LEU A 38 -16.42 13.46 -5.33
N ALA A 39 -17.55 12.78 -5.60
CA ALA A 39 -18.85 13.23 -5.13
C ALA A 39 -18.89 13.37 -3.59
N LYS A 40 -18.35 12.37 -2.87
CA LYS A 40 -18.35 12.33 -1.41
C LYS A 40 -17.45 13.40 -0.77
N ILE A 41 -16.27 13.67 -1.33
CA ILE A 41 -15.36 14.68 -0.76
C ILE A 41 -15.86 16.10 -1.02
N ARG A 42 -16.56 16.32 -2.15
CA ARG A 42 -17.16 17.61 -2.50
C ARG A 42 -18.31 17.95 -1.57
N ASP A 43 -19.20 16.98 -1.30
CA ASP A 43 -20.26 17.10 -0.29
C ASP A 43 -19.69 17.47 1.10
N LYS A 44 -18.56 16.87 1.46
CA LYS A 44 -17.87 17.13 2.73
C LYS A 44 -16.97 18.38 2.75
N HIS A 45 -16.87 19.11 1.64
CA HIS A 45 -16.00 20.29 1.51
C HIS A 45 -14.52 20.01 1.84
N ILE A 46 -14.04 18.80 1.54
CA ILE A 46 -12.65 18.39 1.80
C ILE A 46 -11.83 18.59 0.52
N PRO A 47 -10.65 19.26 0.58
CA PRO A 47 -9.77 19.36 -0.58
C PRO A 47 -9.30 17.99 -1.06
N PHE A 48 -9.36 17.77 -2.37
CA PHE A 48 -9.01 16.48 -3.01
C PHE A 48 -7.65 15.94 -2.58
N TYR A 49 -6.64 16.81 -2.51
CA TYR A 49 -5.28 16.42 -2.15
C TYR A 49 -5.21 15.73 -0.77
N TYR A 50 -5.80 16.34 0.25
CA TYR A 50 -5.81 15.78 1.61
C TYR A 50 -6.66 14.50 1.69
N ALA A 51 -7.80 14.48 0.99
CA ALA A 51 -8.65 13.29 0.95
C ALA A 51 -7.94 12.10 0.30
N MET A 52 -7.19 12.33 -0.78
CA MET A 52 -6.42 11.28 -1.46
C MET A 52 -5.29 10.76 -0.58
N ILE A 53 -4.52 11.65 0.07
CA ILE A 53 -3.45 11.24 1.00
C ILE A 53 -4.02 10.37 2.12
N TYR A 54 -5.14 10.78 2.71
CA TYR A 54 -5.80 10.01 3.76
C TYR A 54 -6.24 8.64 3.24
N ALA A 55 -6.93 8.60 2.08
CA ALA A 55 -7.44 7.36 1.52
C ALA A 55 -6.31 6.37 1.19
N THR A 56 -5.23 6.82 0.55
CA THR A 56 -4.08 5.97 0.21
C THR A 56 -3.37 5.47 1.45
N THR A 57 -3.15 6.33 2.44
CA THR A 57 -2.50 5.95 3.72
C THR A 57 -3.37 4.96 4.51
N HIS A 58 -4.69 5.15 4.52
CA HIS A 58 -5.63 4.24 5.17
C HIS A 58 -5.61 2.84 4.53
N CYS A 59 -5.63 2.78 3.19
CA CYS A 59 -5.50 1.52 2.47
C CYS A 59 -4.14 0.85 2.73
N MET A 60 -3.05 1.63 2.74
CA MET A 60 -1.70 1.13 3.00
C MET A 60 -1.58 0.52 4.39
N ASN A 61 -2.12 1.17 5.43
CA ASN A 61 -2.08 0.64 6.79
C ASN A 61 -2.84 -0.68 6.94
N ARG A 62 -3.98 -0.83 6.26
CA ARG A 62 -4.74 -2.09 6.24
C ARG A 62 -3.96 -3.19 5.53
N ALA A 63 -3.44 -2.91 4.34
CA ALA A 63 -2.64 -3.87 3.59
C ALA A 63 -1.38 -4.29 4.35
N ILE A 64 -0.71 -3.38 5.07
CA ILE A 64 0.46 -3.69 5.90
C ILE A 64 0.06 -4.62 7.06
N SER A 65 -1.06 -4.36 7.73
CA SER A 65 -1.57 -5.24 8.80
C SER A 65 -1.76 -6.66 8.29
N ASP A 66 -2.49 -6.80 7.18
CA ASP A 66 -2.77 -8.11 6.55
C ASP A 66 -1.50 -8.79 6.00
N ARG A 67 -0.43 -8.03 5.75
CA ARG A 67 0.81 -8.53 5.15
C ARG A 67 1.85 -9.00 6.16
N PHE A 68 1.70 -8.67 7.44
CA PHE A 68 2.64 -9.07 8.51
C PHE A 68 2.00 -9.87 9.66
N GLU A 69 0.72 -10.19 9.53
CA GLU A 69 0.07 -11.35 10.18
C GLU A 69 0.46 -12.65 9.47
#